data_AF-D6TM03-F1
#
_entry.id   AF-D6TM03-F1
#
_cell.length_a   1.000
_cell.length_b   1.000
_cell.length_c   1.000
_cell.angle_alpha   90.00
_cell.angle_beta   90.00
_cell.angle_gamma   90.00
#
_symmetry.space_group_name_H-M   'P 1'
#
loop_
_entity.id
_entity.type
_entity.pdbx_description
1 polymer ?
#
loop_
_entity_poly.entity_id
_entity_poly.type
_entity_poly.pdbx_seq_one_letter_code
_entity_poly.pdbx_strand_id
1 'polypeptide(L)'
;MYIAVIEEEPLIRDMLRHALELGGHRVDIYGTMPEQFRLYDLLIVEPGEFGQGFPAISQLMRGYCIPILILTFYEGNVCMAREYNLPAIHKMPFRLTHLLRTIGRFSQFKARLPQPQPHQSPLEAC
;
A
#
# COMPACT_ATOMS: atom_id res chain seq x y z
N MET A 1 2.63 -9.62 5.62
CA MET A 1 3.13 -8.51 4.77
C MET A 1 3.49 -7.36 5.67
N TYR A 2 4.46 -6.55 5.24
CA TYR A 2 4.73 -5.25 5.85
C TYR A 2 3.97 -4.17 5.07
N ILE A 3 3.02 -3.52 5.72
CA ILE A 3 2.08 -2.57 5.09
C ILE A 3 2.32 -1.17 5.67
N ALA A 4 2.35 -0.14 4.84
CA ALA A 4 2.22 1.24 5.30
C ALA A 4 0.82 1.75 5.02
N VAL A 5 0.18 2.36 6.02
CA VAL A 5 -1.11 3.06 5.89
C VAL A 5 -0.86 4.55 5.99
N ILE A 6 -1.24 5.28 4.94
CA ILE A 6 -1.14 6.74 4.84
C ILE A 6 -2.57 7.29 4.88
N GLU A 7 -2.94 7.86 6.02
CA GLU A 7 -4.29 8.31 6.34
C GLU A 7 -4.20 9.54 7.24
N GLU A 8 -4.80 10.66 6.85
CA GLU A 8 -4.74 11.90 7.64
C GLU A 8 -5.52 11.78 8.96
N GLU A 9 -6.69 11.14 8.92
CA GLU A 9 -7.60 11.00 10.06
C GLU A 9 -7.07 9.97 11.09
N PRO A 10 -6.64 10.41 12.29
CA PRO A 10 -6.00 9.53 13.27
C PRO A 10 -6.85 8.33 13.69
N LEU A 11 -8.17 8.52 13.85
CA LEU A 11 -9.05 7.44 14.30
C LEU A 11 -9.18 6.33 13.24
N ILE A 12 -9.30 6.72 11.97
CA ILE A 12 -9.35 5.76 10.86
C ILE A 12 -8.01 5.06 10.74
N ARG A 13 -6.91 5.81 10.86
CA ARG A 13 -5.56 5.27 10.78
C ARG A 13 -5.29 4.20 11.84
N ASP A 14 -5.66 4.45 13.08
CA ASP A 14 -5.52 3.46 14.16
C ASP A 14 -6.46 2.26 14.00
N MET A 15 -7.70 2.49 13.57
CA MET A 15 -8.63 1.40 13.25
C MET A 15 -8.05 0.48 12.18
N LEU A 16 -7.50 1.04 11.10
CA LEU A 16 -6.88 0.29 10.02
C LEU A 16 -5.67 -0.50 10.52
N ARG A 17 -4.78 0.13 11.30
CA ARG A 17 -3.62 -0.55 11.90
C ARG A 17 -4.06 -1.78 12.68
N HIS A 18 -4.97 -1.61 13.63
CA HIS A 18 -5.43 -2.71 14.47
C HIS A 18 -6.10 -3.82 13.65
N ALA A 19 -6.95 -3.47 12.69
CA ALA A 19 -7.65 -4.45 11.88
C ALA A 19 -6.70 -5.27 10.99
N LEU A 20 -5.64 -4.66 10.49
CA LEU A 20 -4.61 -5.31 9.68
C LEU A 20 -3.63 -6.13 10.53
N GLU A 21 -3.24 -5.65 11.71
CA GLU A 21 -2.43 -6.40 12.67
C GLU A 21 -3.14 -7.68 13.14
N LEU A 22 -4.46 -7.59 13.40
CA LEU A 22 -5.29 -8.77 13.68
C LEU A 22 -5.33 -9.78 12.52
N GLY A 23 -5.13 -9.30 11.28
CA GLY A 23 -4.95 -10.13 10.09
C GLY A 23 -3.56 -10.76 9.95
N GLY A 24 -2.65 -10.53 10.90
CA GLY A 24 -1.28 -11.06 10.89
C GLY A 24 -0.30 -10.22 10.05
N HIS A 25 -0.64 -8.97 9.73
CA HIS A 25 0.24 -8.06 9.01
C HIS A 25 1.11 -7.24 9.99
N ARG A 26 2.32 -6.87 9.56
CA ARG A 26 3.12 -5.83 10.22
C ARG A 26 2.70 -4.51 9.60
N VAL A 27 2.37 -3.50 10.40
CA VAL A 27 1.76 -2.26 9.89
C VAL A 27 2.44 -1.04 10.49
N ASP A 28 2.89 -0.14 9.63
CA ASP A 28 3.29 1.22 10.01
C ASP A 28 2.23 2.22 9.54
N ILE A 29 2.03 3.28 10.33
CA ILE A 29 1.01 4.29 10.07
C ILE A 29 1.60 5.68 9.93
N TYR A 30 1.06 6.46 9.01
CA TYR A 30 1.49 7.82 8.72
C TYR A 30 0.30 8.73 8.44
N GLY A 31 0.41 10.01 8.86
CA GLY A 31 -0.53 11.05 8.45
C GLY A 31 -0.28 11.61 7.06
N THR A 32 0.95 11.44 6.55
CA THR A 32 1.40 11.93 5.25
C THR A 32 2.31 10.90 4.61
N MET A 33 2.59 11.03 3.31
CA MET A 33 3.51 10.11 2.63
C MET A 33 4.90 10.14 3.29
N PRO A 34 5.45 9.00 3.76
CA PRO A 34 6.81 8.96 4.30
C PRO A 34 7.86 9.12 3.20
N GLU A 35 9.08 9.51 3.55
CA GLU A 35 10.19 9.62 2.58
C GLU A 35 10.73 8.25 2.13
N GLN A 36 10.65 7.26 3.01
CA GLN A 36 11.18 5.90 2.78
C GLN A 36 10.04 4.89 2.78
N PHE A 37 9.82 4.25 1.62
CA PHE A 37 8.73 3.29 1.45
C PHE A 37 9.17 1.96 0.81
N ARG A 38 10.43 1.82 0.40
CA ARG A 38 10.97 0.61 -0.27
C ARG A 38 10.92 -0.67 0.58
N LEU A 39 10.73 -0.53 1.88
CA LEU A 39 10.68 -1.66 2.82
C LEU A 39 9.27 -2.30 2.88
N TYR A 40 8.25 -1.63 2.33
CA TYR A 40 6.87 -2.09 2.39
C TYR A 40 6.50 -2.99 1.21
N ASP A 41 5.66 -3.97 1.50
CA ASP A 41 5.05 -4.86 0.52
C ASP A 41 3.80 -4.26 -0.13
N LEU A 42 3.17 -3.28 0.54
CA LEU A 42 1.94 -2.61 0.11
C LEU A 42 1.84 -1.24 0.78
N LEU A 43 1.44 -0.24 0.00
CA LEU A 43 0.99 1.06 0.51
C LEU A 43 -0.54 1.12 0.42
N ILE A 44 -1.20 1.48 1.53
CA ILE A 44 -2.63 1.82 1.55
C ILE A 44 -2.71 3.33 1.74
N VAL A 45 -3.31 4.04 0.79
CA VAL A 45 -3.26 5.50 0.72
C VAL A 45 -4.65 6.09 0.60
N GLU A 46 -4.94 7.05 1.46
CA GLU A 46 -6.04 8.01 1.30
C GLU A 46 -5.50 9.22 0.49
N PRO A 47 -6.06 9.52 -0.71
CA PRO A 47 -5.51 10.54 -1.61
C PRO A 47 -6.08 11.95 -1.40
N GLY A 48 -6.85 12.16 -0.33
CA GLY A 48 -7.53 13.38 0.05
C GLY A 48 -8.89 13.55 -0.62
N GLU A 49 -9.71 14.47 -0.09
CA GLU A 49 -11.10 14.70 -0.54
C GLU A 49 -11.28 14.86 -2.06
N PHE A 50 -10.38 15.58 -2.71
CA PHE A 50 -10.44 15.87 -4.15
C PHE A 50 -9.30 15.20 -4.93
N GLY A 51 -8.68 14.16 -4.35
CA GLY A 51 -7.62 13.40 -5.01
C GLY A 51 -6.29 14.16 -5.11
N GLN A 52 -6.07 15.19 -4.30
CA GLN A 52 -4.83 15.99 -4.27
C GLN A 52 -3.54 15.15 -4.05
N GLY A 53 -3.66 13.95 -3.49
CA GLY A 53 -2.57 13.00 -3.31
C GLY A 53 -2.20 12.19 -4.56
N PHE A 54 -3.07 12.11 -5.58
CA PHE A 54 -2.80 11.32 -6.80
C PHE A 54 -1.52 11.75 -7.56
N PRO A 55 -1.18 13.05 -7.71
CA PRO A 55 0.08 13.45 -8.31
C PRO A 55 1.31 12.86 -7.60
N ALA A 56 1.33 12.88 -6.26
CA ALA A 56 2.42 12.30 -5.47
C ALA A 56 2.47 10.77 -5.60
N ILE A 57 1.30 10.11 -5.57
CA ILE A 57 1.17 8.65 -5.79
C ILE A 57 1.69 8.27 -7.18
N SER A 58 1.31 9.02 -8.23
CA SER A 58 1.76 8.80 -9.61
C SER A 58 3.26 8.96 -9.76
N GLN A 59 3.86 9.96 -9.11
CA GLN A 59 5.31 10.14 -9.09
C GLN A 59 6.01 8.94 -8.43
N LEU A 60 5.45 8.42 -7.33
CA LEU A 60 5.97 7.25 -6.64
C LEU A 60 5.93 6.00 -7.53
N MET A 61 4.84 5.77 -8.26
CA MET A 61 4.70 4.64 -9.18
C MET A 61 5.73 4.66 -10.33
N ARG A 62 6.16 5.85 -10.78
CA ARG A 62 7.17 5.97 -11.84
C ARG A 62 8.57 5.57 -11.36
N GLY A 63 8.86 5.76 -10.08
CA GLY A 63 10.17 5.46 -9.49
C GLY A 63 10.27 4.07 -8.86
N TYR A 64 9.13 3.44 -8.53
CA TYR A 64 9.09 2.29 -7.65
C TYR A 64 8.01 1.27 -8.02
N CYS A 65 8.38 -0.02 -7.97
CA CYS A 65 7.47 -1.14 -8.17
C CYS A 65 6.81 -1.60 -6.85
N ILE A 66 6.22 -0.67 -6.09
CA ILE A 66 5.52 -1.01 -4.84
C ILE A 66 4.02 -1.03 -5.13
N PRO A 67 3.30 -2.10 -4.76
CA PRO A 67 1.85 -2.13 -4.87
C PRO A 67 1.18 -1.03 -4.04
N ILE A 68 0.19 -0.36 -4.61
CA ILE A 68 -0.58 0.69 -3.96
C ILE A 68 -2.06 0.31 -4.00
N LEU A 69 -2.75 0.52 -2.88
CA LEU A 69 -4.19 0.39 -2.73
C LEU A 69 -4.77 1.74 -2.29
N ILE A 70 -5.70 2.28 -3.06
CA ILE A 70 -6.44 3.47 -2.68
C ILE A 70 -7.55 3.08 -1.71
N LEU A 71 -7.68 3.81 -0.61
CA LEU A 71 -8.77 3.66 0.36
C LEU A 71 -9.39 5.03 0.63
N THR A 72 -10.65 5.23 0.22
CA THR A 72 -11.25 6.57 0.13
C THR A 72 -12.74 6.57 0.50
N PHE A 73 -13.28 7.68 1.02
CA PHE A 73 -14.73 7.89 1.18
C PHE A 73 -15.40 8.46 -0.08
N TYR A 74 -14.61 8.89 -1.06
CA TYR A 74 -15.07 9.66 -2.20
C TYR A 74 -15.08 8.78 -3.45
N GLU A 75 -16.26 8.62 -4.06
CA GLU A 75 -16.43 7.87 -5.31
C GLU A 75 -15.61 8.47 -6.46
N GLY A 76 -15.46 9.80 -6.48
CA GLY A 76 -14.58 10.49 -7.44
C GLY A 76 -13.14 9.95 -7.41
N ASN A 77 -12.60 9.69 -6.22
CA ASN A 77 -11.26 9.11 -6.06
C ASN A 77 -11.21 7.65 -6.52
N VAL A 78 -12.31 6.90 -6.45
CA VAL A 78 -12.39 5.54 -7.02
C VAL A 78 -12.29 5.60 -8.55
N CYS A 79 -12.97 6.56 -9.18
CA CYS A 79 -12.86 6.80 -10.61
C CYS A 79 -11.44 7.23 -11.00
N MET A 80 -10.85 8.20 -10.30
CA MET A 80 -9.47 8.63 -10.55
C MET A 80 -8.48 7.48 -10.39
N ALA A 81 -8.61 6.64 -9.35
CA ALA A 81 -7.74 5.48 -9.16
C ALA A 81 -7.74 4.54 -10.39
N ARG A 82 -8.89 4.37 -11.06
CA ARG A 82 -8.97 3.57 -12.29
C ARG A 82 -8.17 4.19 -13.44
N GLU A 83 -8.16 5.52 -13.58
CA GLU A 83 -7.35 6.22 -14.58
C GLU A 83 -5.86 5.99 -14.36
N TYR A 84 -5.43 5.86 -13.10
CA TYR A 84 -4.06 5.51 -12.72
C TYR A 84 -3.77 3.99 -12.70
N ASN A 85 -4.73 3.14 -13.10
CA ASN A 85 -4.64 1.67 -12.99
C ASN A 85 -4.36 1.19 -11.56
N LEU A 86 -4.89 1.89 -10.56
CA LEU A 86 -4.75 1.56 -9.15
C LEU A 86 -6.02 0.85 -8.63
N PRO A 87 -5.87 -0.22 -7.83
CA PRO A 87 -6.99 -0.78 -7.11
C PRO A 87 -7.47 0.21 -6.04
N ALA A 88 -8.79 0.30 -5.87
CA ALA A 88 -9.42 1.19 -4.90
C ALA A 88 -10.51 0.47 -4.10
N ILE A 89 -10.63 0.82 -2.82
CA ILE A 89 -11.71 0.40 -1.94
C ILE A 89 -12.40 1.65 -1.41
N HIS A 90 -13.73 1.64 -1.52
CA HIS A 90 -14.56 2.63 -0.86
C HIS A 90 -14.66 2.31 0.64
N LYS A 91 -14.38 3.29 1.50
CA LYS A 91 -14.39 3.15 2.96
C LYS A 91 -15.79 2.88 3.49
N MET A 92 -16.86 3.32 2.80
CA MET A 92 -18.24 3.15 3.30
C MET A 92 -19.18 2.44 2.32
N PRO A 93 -19.92 1.40 2.76
CA PRO A 93 -19.86 0.78 4.07
C PRO A 93 -18.54 0.02 4.28
N PHE A 94 -17.86 0.26 5.40
CA PHE A 94 -16.57 -0.39 5.67
C PHE A 94 -16.80 -1.88 5.91
N ARG A 95 -16.08 -2.71 5.15
CA ARG A 95 -16.12 -4.16 5.30
C ARG A 95 -14.69 -4.68 5.45
N LEU A 96 -14.30 -4.99 6.68
CA LEU A 96 -12.96 -5.51 6.98
C LEU A 96 -12.64 -6.75 6.15
N THR A 97 -13.60 -7.66 5.98
CA THR A 97 -13.43 -8.87 5.14
C THR A 97 -13.15 -8.54 3.68
N HIS A 98 -13.70 -7.44 3.15
CA HIS A 98 -13.40 -6.98 1.80
C HIS A 98 -11.99 -6.40 1.71
N LEU A 99 -11.58 -5.58 2.68
CA LEU A 99 -10.23 -5.04 2.77
C LEU A 99 -9.18 -6.16 2.82
N LEU A 100 -9.33 -7.11 3.76
CA LEU A 100 -8.39 -8.22 3.94
C LEU A 100 -8.32 -9.13 2.70
N ARG A 101 -9.46 -9.41 2.05
CA ARG A 101 -9.48 -10.18 0.80
C ARG A 101 -8.72 -9.48 -0.32
N THR A 102 -8.89 -8.17 -0.46
CA THR A 102 -8.18 -7.38 -1.46
C THR A 102 -6.68 -7.35 -1.16
N ILE A 103 -6.28 -7.20 0.11
CA ILE A 103 -4.88 -7.28 0.55
C ILE A 103 -4.25 -8.64 0.22
N GLY A 104 -4.99 -9.73 0.44
CA GLY A 104 -4.53 -11.08 0.11
C GLY A 104 -4.16 -11.30 -1.37
N ARG A 105 -4.72 -10.50 -2.29
CA ARG A 105 -4.35 -10.55 -3.72
C ARG A 105 -2.93 -10.03 -3.96
N PHE A 106 -2.45 -9.09 -3.14
CA PHE A 106 -1.08 -8.56 -3.24
C PHE A 106 -0.05 -9.52 -2.67
N SER A 107 -0.42 -10.36 -1.70
CA SER A 107 0.48 -11.39 -1.15
C SER A 107 0.98 -12.37 -2.23
N GLN A 108 0.17 -12.62 -3.27
CA GLN A 108 0.53 -13.48 -4.39
C GLN A 108 1.55 -12.85 -5.35
N PHE A 109 1.66 -11.51 -5.39
CA PHE A 109 2.61 -10.82 -6.27
C PHE A 109 4.06 -10.99 -5.81
N LYS A 110 4.31 -11.02 -4.50
CA LYS A 110 5.66 -11.17 -3.95
C LYS A 110 6.28 -12.53 -4.27
N ALA A 111 5.46 -13.58 -4.42
CA ALA A 111 5.92 -14.91 -4.79
C ALA A 111 6.43 -15.01 -6.25
N ARG A 112 6.14 -14.01 -7.10
CA ARG A 112 6.47 -14.03 -8.53
C ARG A 112 7.66 -13.14 -8.90
N LEU A 113 8.11 -12.27 -8.00
CA LEU A 113 9.32 -11.49 -8.25
C LEU A 113 10.54 -12.42 -8.08
N PRO A 114 11.50 -12.43 -9.02
CA PRO A 114 12.73 -13.18 -8.86
C PRO A 114 13.37 -12.73 -7.54
N GLN A 115 13.62 -13.66 -6.63
CA GLN A 115 14.43 -13.31 -5.47
C GLN A 115 15.79 -12.84 -5.98
N PRO A 116 16.33 -11.72 -5.45
CA PRO A 116 17.69 -11.34 -5.75
C PRO A 116 18.58 -12.54 -5.41
N GLN A 117 19.26 -13.08 -6.43
CA GLN A 117 20.22 -14.16 -6.22
C GLN A 117 21.24 -13.67 -5.19
N PRO A 118 21.55 -14.45 -4.15
CA PRO A 118 22.60 -14.08 -3.23
C PRO A 118 23.87 -13.86 -4.05
N HIS A 119 24.42 -12.65 -4.00
CA HIS A 119 25.73 -12.34 -4.56
C HIS A 119 26.71 -13.40 -4.05
N GLN A 120 27.16 -14.29 -4.93
CA GLN A 120 28.32 -15.13 -4.66
C GLN A 120 29.50 -14.16 -4.51
N SER A 121 29.94 -13.92 -3.28
CA SER A 121 31.21 -13.23 -3.02
C SER A 121 32.32 -14.00 -3.73
N PRO A 122 33.11 -13.36 -4.61
CA PRO A 122 34.30 -13.98 -5.17
C PRO A 122 35.43 -13.79 -4.16
N LEU A 123 35.51 -14.67 -3.16
CA LEU A 123 36.69 -14.82 -2.32
C LEU A 123 36.96 -16.30 -2.16
N GLU A 124 37.84 -16.81 -3.01
CA GLU A 124 38.96 -17.70 -2.67
C GLU A 124 39.54 -18.26 -3.98
N ALA A 125 40.48 -17.52 -4.55
CA ALA A 125 41.50 -18.09 -5.42
C ALA A 125 42.85 -17.65 -4.85
N CYS A 126 43.48 -18.60 -4.16
CA CYS A 126 44.89 -18.78 -3.78
C CYS A 126 45.81 -17.56 -3.68
#